data_AF-A0A9C7WG35-F1
#
_entry.id   AF-A0A9C7WG35-F1
#
_cell.length_a   1.000
_cell.length_b   1.000
_cell.length_c   1.000
_cell.angle_alpha   90.00
_cell.angle_beta   90.00
_cell.angle_gamma   90.00
#
_symmetry.space_group_name_H-M   'P 1'
#
loop_
_entity.id
_entity.type
_entity.pdbx_description
1 polymer ?
#
loop_
_entity_poly.entity_id
_entity_poly.type
_entity_poly.pdbx_seq_one_letter_code
_entity_poly.pdbx_strand_id
1 'polypeptide(L)' 'VGTPTVRSASVRAKVLGHGKGEKVIVFKMKRRKKYRRKRGHRQPYTEVLVEDIKLEEVEGDGT' A
#
# COMPACT_ATOMS: atom_id res chain seq x y z
N VAL A 1 23.18 -9.25 -5.49
CA VAL A 1 21.70 -9.34 -5.50
C VAL A 1 21.15 -7.97 -5.10
N GLY A 2 20.38 -7.33 -6.00
CA GLY A 2 19.64 -6.04 -5.87
C GLY A 2 20.33 -4.84 -5.20
N THR A 3 20.82 -3.86 -5.97
CA THR A 3 21.26 -2.54 -5.47
C THR A 3 20.81 -1.43 -6.40
N PRO A 4 19.75 -0.63 -6.11
CA PRO A 4 18.63 -0.77 -5.16
C PRO A 4 17.41 -1.52 -5.74
N THR A 5 17.39 -1.78 -7.05
CA THR A 5 16.33 -2.55 -7.73
C THR A 5 16.95 -3.70 -8.52
N VAL A 6 16.16 -4.76 -8.74
CA VAL A 6 16.54 -5.81 -9.71
C VAL A 6 16.14 -5.28 -11.08
N ARG A 7 17.14 -5.01 -11.94
CA ARG A 7 16.88 -4.64 -13.34
C ARG A 7 16.09 -5.76 -14.01
N SER A 8 15.08 -5.37 -14.78
CA SER A 8 14.25 -6.26 -15.61
C SER A 8 13.29 -7.18 -14.87
N ALA A 9 13.03 -6.93 -13.57
CA ALA A 9 11.92 -7.57 -12.88
C ALA A 9 10.63 -6.77 -13.08
N SER A 10 9.58 -7.39 -13.64
CA SER A 10 8.26 -6.79 -13.79
C SER A 10 7.22 -7.61 -13.02
N VAL A 11 6.35 -6.92 -12.27
CA VAL A 11 5.24 -7.54 -11.54
C VAL A 11 3.94 -7.12 -12.20
N ARG A 12 3.18 -8.08 -12.70
CA ARG A 12 1.84 -7.85 -13.24
C ARG A 12 0.83 -8.06 -12.12
N ALA A 13 0.02 -7.03 -11.89
CA ALA A 13 -0.96 -7.04 -10.83
C ALA A 13 -2.28 -6.44 -11.32
N LYS A 14 -3.39 -6.96 -10.81
CA LYS A 14 -4.75 -6.53 -11.13
C LYS A 14 -5.39 -5.89 -9.92
N VAL A 15 -6.06 -4.76 -10.13
CA VAL A 15 -6.87 -4.12 -9.10
C VAL A 15 -8.20 -4.88 -9.00
N LEU A 16 -8.45 -5.51 -7.85
CA LEU A 16 -9.71 -6.19 -7.57
C LEU A 16 -10.80 -5.20 -7.15
N GLY A 17 -10.42 -4.15 -6.44
CA GLY A 17 -11.34 -3.08 -6.05
C GLY A 17 -10.77 -2.11 -5.04
N HIS A 18 -11.63 -1.19 -4.59
CA HIS A 18 -11.30 -0.21 -3.57
C HIS A 18 -12.21 -0.40 -2.36
N GLY A 19 -11.59 -0.49 -1.18
CA GLY A 19 -12.26 -0.76 0.08
C GLY A 19 -12.01 0.33 1.12
N LYS A 20 -12.75 0.24 2.23
CA LYS A 20 -12.49 1.02 3.44
C LYS A 20 -12.17 0.04 4.56
N GLY A 21 -11.02 0.24 5.19
CA GLY A 21 -10.56 -0.61 6.28
C GLY A 21 -11.41 -0.50 7.53
N GLU A 22 -10.94 -1.17 8.58
CA GLU A 22 -11.58 -1.17 9.88
C GLU A 22 -11.69 0.24 10.46
N LYS A 23 -12.69 0.41 11.32
CA LYS A 23 -12.97 1.71 11.94
C LYS A 23 -12.01 1.94 13.09
N VAL A 24 -11.01 2.78 12.86
CA VAL A 24 -10.12 3.26 13.91
C VAL A 24 -10.80 4.43 14.64
N ILE A 25 -10.89 4.36 15.96
CA ILE A 25 -11.50 5.42 16.78
C ILE A 25 -10.39 6.31 17.33
N VAL A 26 -10.29 7.54 16.83
CA VAL A 26 -9.40 8.57 17.39
C VAL A 26 -10.16 9.32 18.47
N PHE A 27 -9.76 9.10 19.72
CA PHE A 27 -10.34 9.76 20.89
C PHE A 27 -9.34 10.74 21.48
N LYS A 28 -9.74 12.01 21.58
CA LYS A 28 -8.94 13.08 22.20
C LYS A 28 -9.67 13.59 23.43
N MET A 29 -8.97 13.69 24.56
CA MET A 29 -9.51 14.22 25.82
C MET A 29 -8.49 15.13 26.49
N LYS A 30 -8.95 16.23 27.09
CA LYS A 30 -8.14 17.09 27.96
C LYS A 30 -8.77 17.14 29.35
N ARG A 31 -7.99 16.84 30.39
CA ARG A 31 -8.44 16.81 31.79
C ARG A 31 -8.93 18.19 32.22
N ARG A 32 -10.08 18.25 32.92
CA ARG A 32 -10.68 19.48 33.50
C ARG A 32 -10.99 20.62 32.52
N LYS A 33 -11.05 20.35 31.21
CA LYS A 33 -11.38 21.36 30.18
C LYS A 33 -12.69 21.08 29.44
N LYS A 34 -13.49 20.12 29.91
CA LYS A 34 -14.70 19.60 29.22
C LYS A 34 -14.46 19.23 27.74
N TYR A 35 -13.20 19.07 27.33
CA TYR A 35 -12.83 18.76 25.95
C TYR A 35 -12.73 17.24 25.80
N ARG A 36 -13.64 16.70 24.99
CA ARG A 36 -13.68 15.31 24.58
C ARG A 36 -14.15 15.24 23.13
N ARG A 37 -13.36 14.63 22.25
CA ARG A 37 -13.68 14.43 20.83
C ARG A 37 -13.47 12.97 20.48
N LYS A 38 -14.46 12.37 19.83
CA LYS A 38 -14.41 11.00 19.30
C LYS A 38 -14.66 11.09 17.80
N ARG A 39 -13.67 10.76 16.98
CA ARG A 39 -13.81 10.71 15.51
C ARG A 39 -13.43 9.32 15.03
N GLY A 40 -14.28 8.73 14.20
CA GLY A 40 -13.92 7.53 13.46
C GLY A 40 -13.10 7.88 12.24
N HIS A 41 -12.05 7.10 11.97
CA HIS A 41 -11.34 7.09 10.70
C HIS A 41 -11.47 5.69 10.10
N ARG A 42 -11.80 5.64 8.81
CA ARG A 42 -11.74 4.40 8.02
C ARG A 42 -10.80 4.68 6.86
N GLN A 43 -9.67 3.99 6.85
CA GLN A 43 -8.64 4.22 5.84
C GLN A 43 -9.09 3.60 4.52
N PRO A 44 -9.15 4.37 3.41
CA PRO A 44 -9.34 3.77 2.10
C PRO A 44 -8.11 2.96 1.71
N TYR A 45 -8.33 1.80 1.09
CA TYR A 45 -7.26 0.97 0.54
C TYR A 45 -7.69 0.40 -0.81
N THR A 46 -6.70 -0.03 -1.58
CA THR A 46 -6.91 -0.72 -2.84
C THR A 46 -6.50 -2.17 -2.67
N GLU A 47 -7.40 -3.08 -3.03
CA GLU A 47 -7.11 -4.50 -3.05
C GLU A 47 -6.52 -4.87 -4.40
N VAL A 48 -5.33 -5.48 -4.36
CA VAL A 48 -4.54 -5.80 -5.54
C VAL A 48 -4.17 -7.27 -5.49
N LEU A 49 -4.44 -7.99 -6.57
CA LEU A 49 -3.99 -9.35 -6.79
C LEU A 49 -2.72 -9.32 -7.64
N VAL A 50 -1.67 -10.00 -7.18
CA VAL A 50 -0.46 -10.20 -7.99
C VAL A 50 -0.69 -11.44 -8.85
N GLU A 51 -0.67 -11.27 -10.17
CA GLU A 51 -0.96 -12.35 -11.11
C GLU A 51 0.32 -13.03 -11.61
N ASP A 52 1.39 -12.25 -11.81
CA ASP A 52 2.62 -12.79 -12.37
C ASP A 52 3.85 -11.95 -12.01
N ILE A 53 5.00 -12.61 -11.91
CA ILE A 53 6.30 -11.98 -11.67
C ILE A 53 7.23 -12.48 -12.77
N LYS A 54 7.65 -11.58 -13.65
CA LYS A 54 8.55 -11.88 -14.76
C LYS A 54 9.92 -11.30 -14.52
N LEU A 55 10.91 -12.04 -14.97
CA LEU A 55 12.26 -11.54 -15.20
C LEU A 55 12.40 -11.45 -16.72
N GLU A 56 12.46 -10.24 -17.24
CA GLU A 56 12.79 -10.03 -18.65
C GLU A 56 14.30 -10.20 -18.78
N GLU A 57 14.73 -11.32 -19.36
CA GLU A 57 16.13 -11.52 -19.72
C GLU A 57 16.46 -10.53 -20.84
N VAL A 58 17.31 -9.56 -20.55
CA VAL A 58 17.80 -8.60 -21.53
C VAL A 58 18.94 -9.29 -22.26
N GLU A 59 18.68 -9.78 -23.48
CA GLU A 59 19.74 -10.21 -24.37
C GLU A 59 20.58 -8.99 -24.80
N GLY A 60 21.89 -9.11 -24.58
CA GLY A 60 22.89 -8.53 -25.46
C GLY A 60 23.51 -7.21 -25.01
N ASP A 61 24.71 -7.32 -24.45
CA ASP A 61 25.71 -6.26 -24.46
C ASP A 61 26.04 -5.93 -25.93
N GLY A 62 25.89 -4.66 -26.29
CA GLY A 62 26.16 -4.14 -27.63
C GLY A 62 26.87 -2.78 -27.55
N THR A 63 28.14 -2.84 -27.09
CA THR A 63 29.12 -1.74 -26.87
C THR A 63 29.02 -1.00 -25.54
#